data_AF-A0A6A5H0X7-F1
#
_entry.id   AF-A0A6A5H0X7-F1
#
_cell.length_a   1.000
_cell.length_b   1.000
_cell.length_c   1.000
_cell.angle_alpha   90.00
_cell.angle_beta   90.00
_cell.angle_gamma   90.00
#
_symmetry.space_group_name_H-M   'P 1'
#
loop_
_entity.id
_entity.type
_entity.pdbx_description
1 polymer ?
#
loop_
_entity_poly.entity_id
_entity_poly.type
_entity_poly.pdbx_seq_one_letter_code
_entity_poly.pdbx_strand_id
1 'polypeptide(L)'
;MEQKTILLLNVVAIQFISIFSDYWISIKFRTSPPPNCQLQHSSQIGRLVCGNISYTLVHQHANLFRQCNDVSENCHWFITFQSYLARGEQVESNFVQDAVALLLSLIAPVYALLGYFFSKKANGVIRALSVSTFASAAPIVITMFIIHSTNTQEPRNEEQFLYYTEADWSLYCAALGSFLMGLTTHVCMVEHRHSVERQLSQRRRRQLHNALMSSCRQDIAMAIRARMTVI
;
A
#
# COMPACT_ATOMS: atom_id res chain seq x y z
N MET A 1 -21.84 -10.19 -10.03
CA MET A 1 -20.51 -10.16 -9.40
C MET A 1 -20.70 -10.07 -7.89
N GLU A 2 -19.95 -10.83 -7.09
CA GLU A 2 -19.97 -10.66 -5.64
C GLU A 2 -19.42 -9.26 -5.27
N GLN A 3 -19.98 -8.63 -4.23
CA GLN A 3 -19.61 -7.28 -3.77
C GLN A 3 -18.09 -7.15 -3.50
N LYS A 4 -17.45 -8.23 -3.04
CA LYS A 4 -16.00 -8.30 -2.77
C LYS A 4 -15.16 -8.20 -4.04
N THR A 5 -15.63 -8.80 -5.13
CA THR A 5 -14.94 -8.75 -6.43
C THR A 5 -14.94 -7.32 -6.97
N ILE A 6 -16.09 -6.63 -6.84
CA ILE A 6 -16.20 -5.22 -7.25
C ILE A 6 -15.30 -4.34 -6.37
N LEU A 7 -15.30 -4.56 -5.06
CA LEU A 7 -14.41 -3.83 -4.14
C LEU A 7 -12.94 -4.05 -4.50
N LEU A 8 -12.51 -5.30 -4.72
CA LEU A 8 -11.13 -5.63 -5.08
C LEU A 8 -10.72 -5.00 -6.42
N LEU A 9 -11.59 -5.03 -7.44
CA LEU A 9 -11.32 -4.40 -8.73
C LEU A 9 -11.16 -2.89 -8.59
N ASN A 10 -12.02 -2.23 -7.81
CA ASN A 10 -11.91 -0.80 -7.53
C ASN A 10 -10.62 -0.45 -6.78
N VAL A 11 -10.26 -1.26 -5.79
CA VAL A 11 -9.00 -1.10 -5.05
C VAL A 11 -7.79 -1.19 -5.97
N VAL A 12 -7.78 -2.19 -6.85
CA VAL A 12 -6.69 -2.37 -7.81
C VAL A 12 -6.63 -1.21 -8.81
N ALA A 13 -7.79 -0.74 -9.30
CA ALA A 13 -7.85 0.42 -10.18
C ALA A 13 -7.30 1.69 -9.50
N ILE A 14 -7.70 1.97 -8.25
CA ILE A 14 -7.20 3.11 -7.47
C ILE A 14 -5.68 3.03 -7.29
N GLN A 15 -5.15 1.84 -6.97
CA GLN A 15 -3.71 1.63 -6.82
C GLN A 15 -2.97 1.88 -8.14
N PHE A 16 -3.47 1.37 -9.26
CA PHE A 16 -2.86 1.62 -10.56
C PHE A 16 -2.91 3.11 -10.95
N ILE A 17 -4.04 3.78 -10.76
CA ILE A 17 -4.16 5.23 -11.02
C ILE A 17 -3.14 6.00 -10.19
N SER A 18 -3.00 5.66 -8.90
CA SER A 18 -2.01 6.30 -8.04
C SER A 18 -0.59 6.06 -8.58
N ILE A 19 -0.19 4.81 -8.81
CA ILE A 19 1.18 4.46 -9.24
C ILE A 19 1.54 5.15 -10.56
N PHE A 20 0.61 5.19 -11.53
CA PHE A 20 0.87 5.79 -12.84
C PHE A 20 0.68 7.30 -12.91
N SER A 21 0.15 7.92 -11.86
CA SER A 21 0.13 9.38 -11.75
C SER A 21 1.47 9.91 -11.27
N ASP A 22 1.85 11.10 -11.75
CA ASP A 22 3.12 11.74 -11.39
C ASP A 22 3.03 12.57 -10.09
N TYR A 23 1.92 12.47 -9.35
CA TYR A 23 1.54 13.37 -8.24
C TYR A 23 1.57 12.71 -6.85
N TRP A 24 2.66 12.01 -6.51
CA TRP A 24 2.83 11.46 -5.15
C TRP A 24 3.41 12.50 -4.20
N ILE A 25 4.42 13.22 -4.67
CA ILE A 25 5.13 14.25 -3.94
C ILE A 25 5.06 15.55 -4.73
N SER A 26 4.68 16.64 -4.06
CA SER A 26 4.78 17.99 -4.58
C SER A 26 5.97 18.69 -3.94
N ILE A 27 6.84 19.27 -4.77
CA ILE A 27 7.99 20.05 -4.35
C ILE A 27 7.63 21.52 -4.59
N LYS A 28 7.54 22.27 -3.51
CA LYS A 28 7.17 23.68 -3.51
C LYS A 28 8.28 24.51 -2.89
N PHE A 29 8.33 25.79 -3.23
CA PHE A 29 9.26 26.73 -2.63
C PHE A 29 8.49 27.76 -1.78
N ARG A 30 9.10 28.17 -0.66
CA ARG A 30 8.55 29.16 0.28
C ARG A 30 8.65 30.57 -0.31
N THR A 31 7.80 31.46 0.16
CA THR A 31 7.81 32.87 -0.26
C THR A 31 8.78 33.73 0.55
N SER A 32 9.33 33.22 1.66
CA SER A 32 10.28 33.91 2.53
C SER A 32 11.73 33.56 2.16
N PRO A 33 12.50 34.48 1.54
CA PRO A 33 13.90 34.24 1.22
C PRO A 33 14.80 34.19 2.47
N PRO A 34 15.93 33.48 2.40
CA PRO A 34 16.98 33.57 3.42
C PRO A 34 17.59 34.99 3.49
N PRO A 35 18.21 35.36 4.61
CA PRO A 35 18.85 36.66 4.77
C PRO A 35 19.92 36.88 3.69
N ASN A 36 19.99 38.10 3.13
CA ASN A 36 20.88 38.50 2.02
C ASN A 36 20.48 38.02 0.62
N CYS A 37 19.34 37.33 0.48
CA CYS A 37 18.81 36.94 -0.83
C CYS A 37 17.54 37.70 -1.19
N GLN A 38 17.35 37.97 -2.48
CA GLN A 38 16.12 38.53 -3.04
C GLN A 38 15.38 37.46 -3.84
N LEU A 39 14.11 37.24 -3.50
CA LEU A 39 13.23 36.37 -4.27
C LEU A 39 12.41 37.22 -5.24
N GLN A 40 12.65 37.04 -6.54
CA GLN A 40 11.82 37.62 -7.60
C GLN A 40 10.79 36.57 -8.02
N HIS A 41 9.51 36.93 -7.98
CA HIS A 41 8.43 36.00 -8.35
C HIS A 41 7.85 36.40 -9.70
N SER A 42 7.92 35.48 -10.67
CA SER A 42 7.10 35.49 -11.88
C SER A 42 6.06 34.37 -11.74
N SER A 43 4.87 34.53 -12.32
CA SER A 43 3.67 33.71 -12.08
C SER A 43 3.88 32.22 -11.77
N GLN A 44 4.80 31.52 -12.45
CA GLN A 44 5.12 30.10 -12.23
C GLN A 44 6.60 29.82 -11.93
N ILE A 45 7.45 30.85 -11.89
CA ILE A 45 8.90 30.74 -11.74
C ILE A 45 9.37 31.72 -10.67
N GLY A 46 9.97 31.19 -9.61
CA GLY A 46 10.75 31.98 -8.68
C GLY A 46 12.18 32.15 -9.16
N ARG A 47 12.80 33.30 -8.94
CA ARG A 47 14.24 33.48 -9.10
C ARG A 47 14.82 33.98 -7.79
N LEU A 48 15.67 33.18 -7.17
CA LEU A 48 16.39 33.58 -5.98
C LEU A 48 17.73 34.17 -6.38
N VAL A 49 18.03 35.39 -5.96
CA VAL A 49 19.29 36.07 -6.23
C VAL A 49 20.00 36.30 -4.89
N CYS A 50 21.16 35.69 -4.71
CA CYS A 50 21.98 35.77 -3.51
C CYS A 50 23.38 36.26 -3.93
N GLY A 51 23.62 37.56 -3.81
CA GLY A 51 24.87 38.19 -4.30
C GLY A 51 25.07 37.97 -5.81
N ASN A 52 26.11 37.21 -6.17
CA ASN A 52 26.46 36.90 -7.57
C ASN A 52 25.85 35.59 -8.09
N ILE A 53 25.12 34.85 -7.27
CA ILE A 53 24.52 33.57 -7.64
C ILE A 53 23.01 33.76 -7.81
N SER A 54 22.46 33.19 -8.88
CA SER A 54 21.01 33.17 -9.08
C SER A 54 20.51 31.76 -9.33
N TYR A 55 19.49 31.36 -8.58
CA TYR A 55 18.80 30.07 -8.69
C TYR A 55 17.44 30.26 -9.32
N THR A 56 17.07 29.34 -10.21
CA THR A 56 15.71 29.29 -10.78
C THR A 56 14.91 28.28 -9.97
N LEU A 57 13.85 28.75 -9.34
CA LEU A 57 12.95 27.96 -8.51
C LEU A 57 11.69 27.65 -9.31
N VAL A 58 11.36 26.37 -9.40
CA VAL A 58 10.13 25.92 -10.07
C VAL A 58 9.43 24.88 -9.22
N HIS A 59 8.10 24.88 -9.30
CA HIS A 59 7.27 23.82 -8.75
C HIS A 59 7.48 22.53 -9.54
N GLN A 60 7.58 21.42 -8.80
CA GLN A 60 7.80 20.10 -9.39
C GLN A 60 6.87 19.10 -8.73
N HIS A 61 6.52 18.06 -9.47
CA HIS A 61 5.79 16.92 -8.96
C HIS A 61 6.54 15.64 -9.31
N ALA A 62 6.47 14.67 -8.42
CA ALA A 62 7.18 13.42 -8.57
C ALA A 62 6.34 12.23 -8.09
N ASN A 63 6.59 11.07 -8.71
CA ASN A 63 6.15 9.77 -8.21
C ASN A 63 7.33 8.85 -7.92
N LEU A 64 7.06 7.55 -7.82
CA LEU A 64 8.08 6.53 -7.54
C LEU A 64 9.16 6.39 -8.62
N PHE A 65 8.93 6.88 -9.84
CA PHE A 65 9.81 6.60 -10.99
C PHE A 65 9.98 7.75 -11.99
N ARG A 66 9.34 8.90 -11.76
CA ARG A 66 9.32 10.03 -12.68
C ARG A 66 9.16 11.34 -11.92
N GLN A 67 9.95 12.33 -12.32
CA GLN A 67 9.82 13.73 -11.90
C GLN A 67 9.35 14.53 -13.09
N CYS A 68 8.51 15.52 -12.84
CA CYS A 68 8.07 16.46 -13.84
C CYS A 68 8.16 17.89 -13.29
N ASN A 69 8.47 18.82 -14.18
CA ASN A 69 8.49 20.24 -13.91
C ASN A 69 7.23 20.89 -14.52
N ASP A 70 6.51 21.68 -13.74
CA ASP A 70 5.26 22.33 -14.17
C ASP A 70 5.46 23.35 -15.30
N VAL A 71 6.66 23.91 -15.46
CA VAL A 71 6.93 25.00 -16.43
C VAL A 71 7.42 24.49 -17.78
N SER A 72 8.25 23.45 -17.79
CA SER A 72 8.84 22.94 -19.04
C SER A 72 8.13 21.71 -19.59
N GLU A 73 7.19 21.13 -18.84
CA GLU A 73 6.61 19.80 -19.08
C GLU A 73 7.65 18.67 -19.26
N ASN A 74 8.93 18.99 -19.02
CA ASN A 74 10.01 18.03 -19.15
C ASN A 74 9.96 17.11 -17.94
N CYS A 75 9.81 15.83 -18.24
CA CYS A 75 9.83 14.80 -17.23
C CYS A 75 11.05 13.92 -17.37
N HIS A 76 11.68 13.66 -16.24
CA HIS A 76 12.84 12.81 -16.13
C HIS A 76 12.44 11.52 -15.42
N TRP A 77 12.69 10.40 -16.09
CA TRP A 77 12.58 9.09 -15.48
C TRP A 77 13.74 8.90 -14.53
N PHE A 78 13.44 8.54 -13.30
CA PHE A 78 14.43 8.26 -12.29
C PHE A 78 14.05 6.97 -11.59
N ILE A 79 15.03 6.18 -11.17
CA ILE A 79 14.76 5.06 -10.27
C ILE A 79 15.14 5.46 -8.86
N THR A 80 16.12 6.33 -8.66
CA THR A 80 16.37 6.97 -7.37
C THR A 80 15.58 8.26 -7.26
N PHE A 81 14.96 8.56 -6.11
CA PHE A 81 14.37 9.87 -5.83
C PHE A 81 15.44 10.95 -6.01
N GLN A 82 15.50 11.42 -7.24
CA GLN A 82 16.47 12.38 -7.70
C GLN A 82 15.75 13.70 -7.54
N SER A 83 15.87 14.34 -6.38
CA SER A 83 15.60 15.77 -6.17
C SER A 83 16.55 16.64 -7.03
N TYR A 84 16.69 16.27 -8.29
CA TYR A 84 17.56 16.82 -9.30
C TYR A 84 16.90 18.08 -9.85
N LEU A 85 17.74 19.08 -10.09
CA LEU A 85 17.50 20.38 -10.73
C LEU A 85 17.15 21.57 -9.84
N ALA A 86 17.00 21.41 -8.53
CA ALA A 86 16.72 22.53 -7.63
C ALA A 86 17.63 22.60 -6.39
N ARG A 87 18.44 21.57 -6.16
CA ARG A 87 19.06 21.34 -4.83
C ARG A 87 20.55 21.03 -4.84
N GLY A 88 21.21 20.99 -6.01
CA GLY A 88 22.67 20.88 -6.15
C GLY A 88 23.36 19.65 -5.57
N GLU A 89 22.69 18.85 -4.73
CA GLU A 89 23.24 17.68 -4.05
C GLU A 89 22.22 16.54 -3.99
N GLN A 90 22.73 15.34 -4.18
CA GLN A 90 22.01 14.07 -4.06
C GLN A 90 21.54 13.88 -2.63
N VAL A 91 20.23 13.97 -2.38
CA VAL A 91 19.65 13.08 -1.37
C VAL A 91 19.75 11.70 -2.01
N GLU A 92 20.80 10.94 -1.68
CA GLU A 92 20.95 9.57 -2.15
C GLU A 92 19.79 8.73 -1.60
N SER A 93 18.68 8.72 -2.32
CA SER A 93 17.78 7.60 -2.21
C SER A 93 18.52 6.39 -2.77
N ASN A 94 18.59 5.32 -1.98
CA ASN A 94 19.22 4.09 -2.42
C ASN A 94 18.44 3.54 -3.62
N PHE A 95 19.09 3.39 -4.77
CA PHE A 95 18.50 2.79 -5.98
C PHE A 95 17.74 1.49 -5.69
N VAL A 96 18.30 0.69 -4.78
CA VAL A 96 17.69 -0.57 -4.32
C VAL A 96 16.35 -0.33 -3.63
N GLN A 97 16.26 0.68 -2.76
CA GLN A 97 15.05 0.98 -2.00
C GLN A 97 13.91 1.40 -2.91
N ASP A 98 14.18 2.29 -3.87
CA ASP A 98 13.17 2.79 -4.79
C ASP A 98 12.77 1.74 -5.84
N ALA A 99 13.73 0.96 -6.35
CA ALA A 99 13.42 -0.17 -7.23
C ALA A 99 12.54 -1.22 -6.51
N VAL A 100 12.82 -1.50 -5.24
CA VAL A 100 11.99 -2.39 -4.42
C VAL A 100 10.60 -1.78 -4.20
N ALA A 101 10.51 -0.49 -3.89
CA ALA A 101 9.23 0.20 -3.70
C ALA A 101 8.37 0.17 -4.98
N LEU A 102 8.98 0.39 -6.15
CA LEU A 102 8.32 0.29 -7.45
C LEU A 102 7.82 -1.12 -7.73
N LEU A 103 8.68 -2.13 -7.54
CA LEU A 103 8.32 -3.54 -7.76
C LEU A 103 7.19 -3.97 -6.83
N LEU A 104 7.25 -3.61 -5.55
CA LEU A 104 6.19 -3.91 -4.59
C LEU A 104 4.87 -3.23 -4.98
N SER A 105 4.93 -1.97 -5.41
CA SER A 105 3.74 -1.21 -5.84
C SER A 105 3.07 -1.84 -7.05
N LEU A 106 3.84 -2.30 -8.05
CA LEU A 106 3.30 -2.90 -9.27
C LEU A 106 2.82 -4.35 -9.07
N ILE A 107 3.58 -5.15 -8.33
CA ILE A 107 3.30 -6.58 -8.17
C ILE A 107 2.16 -6.82 -7.17
N ALA A 108 2.05 -6.01 -6.11
CA ALA A 108 1.04 -6.19 -5.07
C ALA A 108 -0.41 -6.28 -5.61
N PRO A 109 -0.93 -5.31 -6.40
CA PRO A 109 -2.30 -5.36 -6.91
C PRO A 109 -2.52 -6.51 -7.89
N VAL A 110 -1.52 -6.85 -8.72
CA VAL A 110 -1.59 -7.98 -9.64
C VAL A 110 -1.65 -9.30 -8.87
N TYR A 111 -0.80 -9.46 -7.85
CA TYR A 111 -0.78 -10.64 -7.01
C TYR A 111 -2.09 -10.80 -6.22
N ALA A 112 -2.71 -9.69 -5.79
CA ALA A 112 -4.02 -9.71 -5.14
C ALA A 112 -5.10 -10.25 -6.07
N LEU A 113 -5.14 -9.78 -7.32
CA LEU A 113 -6.08 -10.28 -8.34
C LEU A 113 -5.85 -11.75 -8.64
N LEU A 114 -4.61 -12.14 -8.94
CA LEU A 114 -4.28 -13.52 -9.27
C LEU A 114 -4.62 -14.46 -8.12
N GLY A 115 -4.26 -14.09 -6.90
CA GLY A 115 -4.58 -14.86 -5.70
C GLY A 115 -6.07 -14.97 -5.43
N TYR A 116 -6.85 -13.92 -5.71
CA TYR A 116 -8.30 -13.94 -5.54
C TYR A 116 -9.00 -14.82 -6.59
N PHE A 117 -8.63 -14.71 -7.87
CA PHE A 117 -9.31 -15.42 -8.95
C PHE A 117 -8.84 -16.87 -9.16
N PHE A 118 -7.56 -17.16 -8.96
CA PHE A 118 -6.99 -18.48 -9.25
C PHE A 118 -6.81 -19.38 -8.02
N SER A 119 -6.91 -18.84 -6.81
CA SER A 119 -6.80 -19.70 -5.62
C SER A 119 -8.06 -20.52 -5.40
N LYS A 120 -7.90 -21.85 -5.44
CA LYS A 120 -8.98 -22.81 -5.13
C LYS A 120 -9.31 -22.91 -3.64
N LYS A 121 -8.45 -22.37 -2.77
CA LYS A 121 -8.59 -22.45 -1.30
C LYS A 121 -8.73 -21.06 -0.69
N ALA A 122 -9.66 -20.91 0.26
CA ALA A 122 -9.86 -19.65 1.00
C ALA A 122 -8.56 -19.14 1.67
N ASN A 123 -7.76 -20.05 2.26
CA ASN A 123 -6.45 -19.69 2.84
C ASN A 123 -5.48 -19.10 1.82
N GLY A 124 -5.53 -19.56 0.56
CA GLY A 124 -4.68 -19.00 -0.50
C GLY A 124 -5.10 -17.59 -0.88
N VAL A 125 -6.41 -17.31 -0.93
CA VAL A 125 -6.95 -15.97 -1.19
C VAL A 125 -6.55 -15.01 -0.06
N ILE A 126 -6.77 -15.40 1.20
CA ILE A 126 -6.43 -14.57 2.36
C ILE A 126 -4.94 -14.25 2.40
N ARG A 127 -4.08 -15.27 2.15
CA ARG A 127 -2.63 -15.08 2.11
C ARG A 127 -2.20 -14.14 0.98
N ALA A 128 -2.80 -14.26 -0.19
CA ALA A 128 -2.47 -13.38 -1.30
C ALA A 128 -2.84 -11.93 -0.99
N LEU A 129 -4.06 -11.70 -0.53
CA LEU A 129 -4.54 -10.37 -0.16
C LEU A 129 -3.75 -9.75 1.00
N SER A 130 -3.36 -10.53 2.01
CA SER A 130 -2.56 -10.01 3.13
C SER A 130 -1.17 -9.59 2.68
N VAL A 131 -0.47 -10.44 1.91
CA VAL A 131 0.85 -10.12 1.36
C VAL A 131 0.77 -8.88 0.47
N SER A 132 -0.24 -8.80 -0.40
CA SER A 132 -0.47 -7.62 -1.24
C SER A 132 -0.74 -6.36 -0.42
N THR A 133 -1.49 -6.45 0.68
CA THR A 133 -1.73 -5.32 1.58
C THR A 133 -0.41 -4.77 2.14
N PHE A 134 0.43 -5.64 2.70
CA PHE A 134 1.74 -5.23 3.23
C PHE A 134 2.65 -4.67 2.14
N ALA A 135 2.72 -5.33 0.99
CA ALA A 135 3.54 -4.90 -0.14
C ALA A 135 3.10 -3.53 -0.69
N SER A 136 1.80 -3.24 -0.75
CA SER A 136 1.29 -1.92 -1.17
C SER A 136 1.45 -0.82 -0.11
N ALA A 137 1.52 -1.17 1.17
CA ALA A 137 1.68 -0.19 2.25
C ALA A 137 3.13 0.27 2.43
N ALA A 138 4.12 -0.60 2.17
CA ALA A 138 5.53 -0.28 2.37
C ALA A 138 6.03 0.94 1.55
N PRO A 139 5.75 1.05 0.23
CA PRO A 139 6.13 2.21 -0.57
C PRO A 139 5.57 3.52 -0.01
N ILE A 140 4.32 3.50 0.46
CA ILE A 140 3.64 4.69 1.03
C ILE A 140 4.35 5.18 2.29
N VAL A 141 4.69 4.25 3.20
CA VAL A 141 5.42 4.57 4.44
C VAL A 141 6.82 5.11 4.12
N ILE A 142 7.50 4.50 3.15
CA ILE A 142 8.81 4.95 2.67
C ILE A 142 8.72 6.37 2.12
N THR A 143 7.75 6.65 1.23
CA THR A 143 7.54 7.99 0.66
C THR A 143 7.25 9.02 1.75
N MET A 144 6.40 8.69 2.73
CA MET A 144 6.12 9.58 3.85
C MET A 144 7.36 9.85 4.72
N PHE A 145 8.21 8.83 4.93
CA PHE A 145 9.49 9.00 5.62
C PHE A 145 10.45 9.89 4.83
N ILE A 146 10.50 9.77 3.50
CA ILE A 146 11.30 10.65 2.62
C ILE A 146 10.80 12.09 2.72
N ILE A 147 9.49 12.33 2.66
CA ILE A 147 8.89 13.67 2.82
C ILE A 147 9.27 14.25 4.20
N HIS A 148 9.12 13.46 5.25
CA HIS A 148 9.44 13.92 6.60
C HIS A 148 10.93 14.23 6.78
N SER A 149 11.81 13.34 6.33
CA SER A 149 13.27 13.52 6.44
C SER A 149 13.76 14.70 5.61
N THR A 150 13.26 14.88 4.38
CA THR A 150 13.64 16.01 3.50
C THR A 150 13.21 17.38 4.04
N ASN A 151 12.14 17.44 4.84
CA ASN A 151 11.66 18.67 5.48
C ASN A 151 12.32 18.96 6.84
N THR A 152 12.88 17.95 7.50
CA THR A 152 13.52 18.08 8.82
C THR A 152 15.04 18.20 8.74
N GLN A 153 15.65 17.75 7.65
CA GLN A 153 17.07 17.94 7.40
C GLN A 153 17.42 19.43 7.29
N GLU A 154 18.52 19.82 7.92
CA GLU A 154 19.05 21.18 7.79
C GLU A 154 19.46 21.45 6.33
N PRO A 155 19.05 22.60 5.76
CA PRO A 155 19.39 22.95 4.40
C PRO A 155 20.89 23.22 4.28
N ARG A 156 21.54 22.61 3.30
CA ARG A 156 22.97 22.80 3.04
C ARG A 156 23.27 24.05 2.22
N ASN A 157 22.35 24.43 1.31
CA ASN A 157 22.47 25.61 0.46
C ASN A 157 21.24 26.53 0.61
N GLU A 158 21.40 27.79 0.22
CA GLU A 158 20.36 28.84 0.25
C GLU A 158 19.13 28.49 -0.61
N GLU A 159 19.31 27.78 -1.72
CA GLU A 159 18.20 27.24 -2.53
C GLU A 159 17.39 26.20 -1.75
N GLN A 160 18.06 25.34 -0.97
CA GLN A 160 17.42 24.23 -0.26
C GLN A 160 16.53 24.72 0.88
N PHE A 161 16.88 25.88 1.45
CA PHE A 161 16.13 26.56 2.50
C PHE A 161 14.71 26.93 2.05
N LEU A 162 14.54 27.24 0.76
CA LEU A 162 13.25 27.61 0.21
C LEU A 162 12.40 26.39 -0.14
N TYR A 163 13.01 25.26 -0.51
CA TYR A 163 12.29 24.07 -0.91
C TYR A 163 11.72 23.28 0.27
N TYR A 164 10.49 22.83 0.10
CA TYR A 164 9.83 21.89 0.99
C TYR A 164 8.98 20.90 0.18
N THR A 165 8.78 19.71 0.74
CA THR A 165 8.06 18.61 0.11
C THR A 165 6.71 18.39 0.81
N GLU A 166 5.67 18.14 0.03
CA GLU A 166 4.34 17.81 0.53
C GLU A 166 3.83 16.52 -0.13
N ALA A 167 3.00 15.78 0.60
CA ALA A 167 2.24 14.69 0.02
C ALA A 167 1.17 15.26 -0.92
N ASP A 168 1.03 14.66 -2.10
CA ASP A 168 0.07 15.08 -3.10
C ASP A 168 -1.04 14.03 -3.28
N TRP A 169 -2.09 14.36 -4.02
CA TRP A 169 -3.38 13.65 -4.04
C TRP A 169 -3.25 12.15 -4.31
N SER A 170 -2.29 11.75 -5.15
CA SER A 170 -2.20 10.36 -5.56
C SER A 170 -1.57 9.46 -4.51
N LEU A 171 -0.72 10.02 -3.64
CA LEU A 171 -0.21 9.30 -2.46
C LEU A 171 -1.36 8.97 -1.49
N TYR A 172 -2.32 9.89 -1.33
CA TYR A 172 -3.54 9.63 -0.55
C TYR A 172 -4.42 8.56 -1.22
N CYS A 173 -4.50 8.52 -2.54
CA CYS A 173 -5.17 7.45 -3.27
C CYS A 173 -4.52 6.08 -3.03
N ALA A 174 -3.18 5.98 -3.07
CA ALA A 174 -2.47 4.75 -2.71
C ALA A 174 -2.79 4.32 -1.28
N ALA A 175 -2.79 5.25 -0.32
CA ALA A 175 -3.11 4.95 1.08
C ALA A 175 -4.54 4.43 1.24
N LEU A 176 -5.51 5.06 0.57
CA LEU A 176 -6.89 4.62 0.55
C LEU A 176 -7.03 3.23 -0.08
N GLY A 177 -6.36 2.98 -1.21
CA GLY A 177 -6.33 1.68 -1.86
C GLY A 177 -5.77 0.59 -0.95
N SER A 178 -4.66 0.85 -0.26
CA SER A 178 -4.02 -0.10 0.66
C SER A 178 -4.92 -0.39 1.85
N PHE A 179 -5.60 0.62 2.39
CA PHE A 179 -6.56 0.47 3.48
C PHE A 179 -7.76 -0.39 3.07
N LEU A 180 -8.38 -0.11 1.91
CA LEU A 180 -9.49 -0.89 1.38
C LEU A 180 -9.10 -2.34 1.04
N MET A 181 -7.87 -2.56 0.58
CA MET A 181 -7.32 -3.91 0.40
C MET A 181 -7.20 -4.66 1.74
N GLY A 182 -6.74 -3.97 2.78
CA GLY A 182 -6.69 -4.51 4.15
C GLY A 182 -8.07 -4.86 4.70
N LEU A 183 -9.08 -4.00 4.49
CA LEU A 183 -10.47 -4.29 4.85
C LEU A 183 -11.00 -5.52 4.11
N THR A 184 -10.75 -5.63 2.80
CA THR A 184 -11.14 -6.80 2.00
C THR A 184 -10.51 -8.08 2.54
N THR A 185 -9.22 -8.02 2.89
CA THR A 185 -8.49 -9.14 3.53
C THR A 185 -9.15 -9.53 4.85
N HIS A 186 -9.48 -8.55 5.69
CA HIS A 186 -10.09 -8.79 6.99
C HIS A 186 -11.47 -9.45 6.88
N VAL A 187 -12.32 -8.96 5.98
CA VAL A 187 -13.64 -9.56 5.71
C VAL A 187 -13.51 -11.02 5.26
N CYS A 188 -12.61 -11.30 4.30
CA CYS A 188 -12.34 -12.67 3.83
C CYS A 188 -11.86 -13.58 4.97
N MET A 189 -11.03 -13.07 5.88
CA MET A 189 -10.54 -13.83 7.03
C MET A 189 -11.66 -14.17 8.03
N VAL A 190 -12.52 -13.20 8.36
CA VAL A 190 -13.64 -13.40 9.28
C VAL A 190 -14.63 -14.43 8.73
N GLU A 191 -14.97 -14.35 7.45
CA GLU A 191 -15.85 -15.34 6.82
C GLU A 191 -15.25 -16.75 6.79
N HIS A 192 -13.96 -16.85 6.48
CA HIS A 192 -13.29 -18.13 6.49
C HIS A 192 -13.32 -18.76 7.89
N ARG A 193 -13.02 -17.97 8.92
CA ARG A 193 -13.11 -18.41 10.32
C ARG A 193 -14.51 -18.91 10.68
N HIS A 194 -15.56 -18.15 10.35
CA HIS A 194 -16.93 -18.58 10.58
C HIS A 194 -17.29 -19.87 9.82
N SER A 195 -16.81 -20.04 8.60
CA SER A 195 -17.03 -21.27 7.83
C SER A 195 -16.37 -22.49 8.50
N VAL A 196 -15.16 -22.33 9.01
CA VAL A 196 -14.41 -23.38 9.72
C VAL A 196 -15.09 -23.73 11.03
N GLU A 197 -15.52 -22.74 11.80
CA GLU A 197 -16.27 -22.96 13.05
C GLU A 197 -17.57 -23.72 12.81
N ARG A 198 -18.32 -23.37 11.75
CA ARG A 198 -19.53 -24.10 11.34
C ARG A 198 -19.23 -25.55 10.96
N GLN A 199 -18.16 -25.80 10.20
CA GLN A 199 -17.75 -27.15 9.82
C GLN A 199 -17.33 -27.99 11.03
N LEU A 200 -16.56 -27.41 11.96
CA LEU A 200 -16.16 -28.07 13.19
C LEU A 200 -17.36 -28.40 14.08
N SER A 201 -18.31 -27.48 14.22
CA SER A 201 -19.55 -27.69 14.96
C SER A 201 -20.37 -28.84 14.36
N GLN A 202 -20.54 -28.88 13.03
CA GLN A 202 -21.22 -29.99 12.35
C GLN A 202 -20.48 -31.32 12.53
N ARG A 203 -19.13 -31.32 12.46
CA ARG A 203 -18.32 -32.53 12.67
C ARG A 203 -18.47 -33.08 14.10
N ARG A 204 -18.44 -32.21 15.12
CA ARG A 204 -18.68 -32.59 16.52
C ARG A 204 -20.07 -33.19 16.71
N ARG A 205 -21.12 -32.58 16.13
CA ARG A 205 -22.50 -33.12 16.17
C ARG A 205 -22.58 -34.51 15.54
N ARG A 206 -21.93 -34.73 14.39
CA ARG A 206 -21.89 -36.05 13.72
C ARG A 206 -21.15 -37.09 14.56
N GLN A 207 -20.03 -36.73 15.18
CA GLN A 207 -19.29 -37.62 16.08
C GLN A 207 -20.12 -38.01 17.30
N LEU A 208 -20.80 -37.05 17.94
CA LEU A 208 -21.70 -37.31 19.06
C LEU A 208 -22.88 -38.21 18.65
N HIS A 209 -23.52 -37.94 17.51
CA HIS A 209 -24.62 -38.77 17.01
C HIS A 209 -24.16 -40.21 16.74
N ASN A 210 -22.99 -40.39 16.12
CA ASN A 210 -22.43 -41.72 15.88
C ASN A 210 -22.11 -42.46 17.19
N ALA A 211 -21.56 -41.76 18.19
CA ALA A 211 -21.26 -42.35 19.50
C ALA A 211 -22.52 -42.78 20.26
N LEU A 212 -23.59 -41.96 20.21
CA LEU A 212 -24.89 -42.31 20.79
C LEU A 212 -25.51 -43.52 20.10
N MET A 213 -25.46 -43.57 18.76
CA MET A 213 -25.97 -44.71 17.99
C MET A 213 -25.19 -46.00 18.27
N SER A 214 -23.86 -45.94 18.43
CA SER A 214 -23.08 -47.12 18.80
C SER A 214 -23.38 -47.62 20.22
N SER A 215 -23.53 -46.69 21.18
CA SER A 215 -23.92 -47.05 22.55
C SER A 215 -25.31 -47.70 22.58
N CYS A 216 -26.29 -47.10 21.89
CA CYS A 216 -27.65 -47.63 21.83
C CYS A 216 -27.68 -49.03 21.20
N ARG A 217 -26.89 -49.28 20.15
CA ARG A 217 -26.74 -50.63 19.57
C ARG A 217 -26.11 -51.62 20.57
N GLN A 218 -25.14 -51.20 21.36
CA GLN A 218 -24.53 -52.04 22.40
C GLN A 218 -25.50 -52.36 23.53
N ASP A 219 -26.29 -51.38 23.97
CA ASP A 219 -27.30 -51.56 25.03
C ASP A 219 -28.41 -52.51 24.59
N ILE A 220 -28.91 -52.37 23.35
CA ILE A 220 -29.88 -53.30 22.77
C ILE A 220 -29.30 -54.72 22.68
N ALA A 221 -28.05 -54.85 22.24
CA ALA A 221 -27.38 -56.15 22.14
C ALA A 221 -27.20 -56.83 23.52
N MET A 222 -26.88 -56.06 24.56
CA MET A 222 -26.82 -56.57 25.93
C MET A 222 -28.19 -56.98 26.46
N ALA A 223 -29.23 -56.18 26.22
CA ALA A 223 -30.59 -56.51 26.64
C ALA A 223 -31.09 -57.80 25.96
N ILE A 224 -30.78 -58.00 24.68
CA ILE A 224 -31.10 -59.25 23.96
C ILE A 224 -30.35 -60.44 24.56
N ARG A 225 -29.04 -60.31 24.86
CA ARG A 225 -28.27 -61.38 25.52
C ARG A 225 -28.82 -61.72 26.90
N ALA A 226 -29.10 -60.71 27.72
CA ALA A 226 -29.67 -60.91 29.06
C ALA A 226 -31.03 -61.62 28.98
N ARG A 227 -31.84 -61.33 27.97
CA ARG A 227 -33.12 -62.02 27.75
C ARG A 227 -32.95 -63.46 27.29
N MET A 228 -31.92 -63.78 26.50
CA MET A 228 -31.62 -65.16 26.10
C MET A 228 -31.05 -66.01 27.24
N THR A 229 -30.38 -65.43 28.23
CA THR A 229 -29.81 -66.16 29.37
C THR A 229 -30.82 -66.45 30.49
N VAL A 230 -32.03 -65.91 30.40
CA VAL A 230 -33.11 -66.09 31.39
C VAL A 230 -34.12 -67.17 30.95
N ILE A 231 -33.94 -67.75 29.76
CA ILE A 231 -34.68 -68.91 29.26
C ILE A 231 -33.81 -70.15 29.45
#